data_AF-A0A938T0Y8-F1
#
_entry.id   AF-A0A938T0Y8-F1
#
_cell.length_a   1.000
_cell.length_b   1.000
_cell.length_c   1.000
_cell.angle_alpha   90.00
_cell.angle_beta   90.00
_cell.angle_gamma   90.00
#
_symmetry.space_group_name_H-M   'P 1'
#
loop_
_entity.id
_entity.type
_entity.pdbx_description
1 polymer ?
#
loop_
_entity_poly.entity_id
_entity_poly.type
_entity_poly.pdbx_seq_one_letter_code
_entity_poly.pdbx_strand_id
1 'polypeptide(L)'
;MSLSPRPESAGRNRALFLLGVAMMGFLEACGPPFVLPPLEHQKRSLANNEIHLRALSSKAFLETWGQPTAAYRARTQFFPLENGNYLPLFRVPLGTSPQGWDSTTVLEEALFLAYADRGELLGFIDQRLVYRERLSSEQVKAVVKQWKSEEQFRTGLEKVLPEAP
;
A
#
# COMPACT_ATOMS: atom_id res chain seq x y z
N MET A 1 64.40 -61.91 -3.40
CA MET A 1 64.13 -61.06 -2.23
C MET A 1 62.90 -60.21 -2.54
N SER A 2 62.02 -60.13 -1.55
CA SER A 2 60.66 -59.62 -1.59
C SER A 2 60.59 -58.10 -1.73
N LEU A 3 59.53 -57.58 -2.39
CA LEU A 3 58.58 -56.60 -1.84
C LEU A 3 57.78 -55.91 -2.98
N SER A 4 56.51 -56.29 -3.11
CA SER A 4 55.42 -55.33 -3.34
C SER A 4 54.90 -54.90 -1.95
N PRO A 5 54.25 -53.74 -1.70
CA PRO A 5 53.17 -53.16 -2.54
C PRO A 5 53.04 -51.60 -2.55
N ARG A 6 52.25 -51.03 -3.47
CA ARG A 6 50.97 -50.33 -3.17
C ARG A 6 50.36 -49.61 -4.39
N PRO A 7 49.02 -49.51 -4.43
CA PRO A 7 48.25 -49.00 -5.57
C PRO A 7 48.11 -47.47 -5.55
N GLU A 8 48.31 -46.84 -6.70
CA GLU A 8 47.93 -45.45 -6.92
C GLU A 8 46.40 -45.31 -6.97
N SER A 9 45.94 -44.24 -6.34
CA SER A 9 44.57 -43.97 -5.94
C SER A 9 43.65 -43.68 -7.12
N ALA A 10 42.79 -44.65 -7.42
CA ALA A 10 41.48 -44.39 -7.98
C ALA A 10 40.66 -43.54 -6.99
N GLY A 11 40.38 -42.28 -7.33
CA GLY A 11 39.44 -41.48 -6.55
C GLY A 11 39.78 -40.00 -6.45
N ARG A 12 39.89 -39.29 -7.57
CA ARG A 12 39.98 -37.81 -7.52
C ARG A 12 39.23 -37.05 -8.60
N ASN A 13 38.30 -37.70 -9.30
CA ASN A 13 37.53 -37.06 -10.38
C ASN A 13 36.00 -37.04 -10.16
N ARG A 14 35.51 -37.32 -8.96
CA ARG A 14 34.06 -37.23 -8.63
C ARG A 14 33.64 -36.02 -7.79
N ALA A 15 34.59 -35.16 -7.41
CA ALA A 15 34.32 -34.00 -6.55
C ALA A 15 34.15 -32.66 -7.31
N LEU A 16 34.20 -32.68 -8.65
CA LEU A 16 34.19 -31.44 -9.47
C LEU A 16 32.93 -31.21 -10.31
N PHE A 17 31.85 -31.98 -10.08
CA PHE A 17 30.58 -31.82 -10.80
C PHE A 17 29.38 -31.45 -9.91
N LEU A 18 29.59 -31.23 -8.61
CA LEU A 18 28.53 -30.83 -7.68
C LEU A 18 28.63 -29.37 -7.20
N LEU A 19 29.52 -28.57 -7.78
CA LEU A 19 29.68 -27.15 -7.42
C LEU A 19 29.18 -26.18 -8.51
N GLY A 20 28.75 -26.68 -9.67
CA GLY A 20 28.42 -25.85 -10.84
C GLY A 20 26.93 -25.50 -11.02
N VAL A 21 26.02 -26.03 -10.20
CA VAL A 21 24.56 -25.85 -10.36
C VAL A 21 23.92 -25.05 -9.21
N ALA A 22 24.68 -24.69 -8.17
CA ALA A 22 24.14 -23.97 -7.00
C ALA A 22 24.16 -22.44 -7.11
N MET A 23 24.51 -21.87 -8.27
CA MET A 23 24.71 -20.42 -8.43
C MET A 23 23.80 -19.79 -9.49
N MET A 24 22.57 -20.31 -9.63
CA MET A 24 21.59 -19.77 -10.58
C MET A 24 20.17 -19.80 -10.01
N GLY A 25 19.97 -19.19 -8.83
CA GLY A 25 18.68 -19.21 -8.14
C GLY A 25 18.37 -18.02 -7.23
N PHE A 26 19.09 -16.90 -7.32
CA PHE A 26 18.86 -15.74 -6.45
C PHE A 26 18.94 -14.40 -7.19
N LEU A 27 18.24 -14.27 -8.32
CA LEU A 27 18.16 -12.99 -9.04
C LEU A 27 16.76 -12.38 -9.16
N GLU A 28 15.73 -12.90 -8.50
CA GLU A 28 14.37 -12.31 -8.59
C GLU A 28 13.73 -12.03 -7.22
N ALA A 29 14.36 -11.18 -6.41
CA ALA A 29 13.68 -10.64 -5.22
C ALA A 29 13.99 -9.16 -4.91
N CYS A 30 14.56 -8.42 -5.85
CA CYS A 30 14.64 -6.95 -5.77
C CYS A 30 14.00 -6.34 -7.01
N GLY A 31 12.66 -6.33 -7.03
CA GLY A 31 11.95 -5.36 -7.86
C GLY A 31 12.30 -3.93 -7.40
N PRO A 32 12.22 -2.91 -8.27
CA PRO A 32 12.51 -1.55 -7.85
C PRO A 32 11.55 -1.15 -6.71
N PRO A 33 12.00 -0.45 -5.66
CA PRO A 33 11.20 -0.12 -4.48
C PRO A 33 9.95 0.75 -4.75
N PHE A 34 9.75 1.16 -6.01
CA PHE A 34 8.70 2.09 -6.43
C PHE A 34 7.72 1.50 -7.43
N VAL A 35 7.82 0.24 -7.85
CA VAL A 35 6.89 -0.32 -8.84
C VAL A 35 5.75 -1.06 -8.14
N LEU A 36 4.51 -0.68 -8.43
CA LEU A 36 3.35 -1.44 -7.95
C LEU A 36 3.41 -2.87 -8.52
N PRO A 37 3.11 -3.91 -7.72
CA PRO A 37 2.96 -5.26 -8.24
C PRO A 37 1.93 -5.32 -9.39
N PRO A 38 1.98 -6.32 -10.29
CA PRO A 38 0.95 -6.49 -11.32
C PRO A 38 -0.46 -6.55 -10.72
N LEU A 39 -1.47 -6.01 -11.42
CA LEU A 39 -2.84 -5.89 -10.90
C LEU A 39 -3.42 -7.21 -10.40
N GLU A 40 -3.20 -8.32 -11.12
CA GLU A 40 -3.67 -9.64 -10.70
C GLU A 40 -3.01 -10.13 -9.40
N HIS A 41 -1.75 -9.75 -9.15
CA HIS A 41 -1.09 -10.01 -7.87
C HIS A 41 -1.74 -9.19 -6.76
N GLN A 42 -1.99 -7.90 -6.99
CA GLN A 42 -2.68 -7.03 -6.02
C GLN A 42 -4.07 -7.59 -5.67
N LYS A 43 -4.86 -8.01 -6.67
CA LYS A 43 -6.20 -8.58 -6.50
C LYS A 43 -6.16 -9.88 -5.68
N ARG A 44 -5.16 -10.73 -5.91
CA ARG A 44 -4.94 -11.96 -5.13
C ARG A 44 -4.61 -11.64 -3.67
N SER A 45 -3.70 -10.69 -3.41
CA SER A 45 -3.41 -10.24 -2.04
C SER A 45 -4.67 -9.72 -1.35
N LEU A 46 -5.50 -8.93 -2.03
CA LEU A 46 -6.78 -8.45 -1.50
C LEU A 46 -7.78 -9.58 -1.21
N ALA A 47 -7.86 -10.59 -2.07
CA ALA A 47 -8.71 -11.76 -1.86
C ALA A 47 -8.26 -12.57 -0.63
N ASN A 48 -6.95 -12.59 -0.35
CA ASN A 48 -6.35 -13.22 0.83
C ASN A 48 -6.34 -12.33 2.08
N ASN A 49 -6.92 -11.12 2.01
CA ASN A 49 -6.91 -10.12 3.09
C ASN A 49 -5.50 -9.62 3.47
N GLU A 50 -4.54 -9.73 2.56
CA GLU A 50 -3.16 -9.25 2.68
C GLU A 50 -3.08 -7.81 2.17
N ILE A 51 -3.32 -6.85 3.08
CA ILE A 51 -3.40 -5.43 2.71
C ILE A 51 -2.15 -4.70 3.17
N HIS A 52 -1.23 -4.50 2.24
CA HIS A 52 0.03 -3.79 2.44
C HIS A 52 -0.04 -2.37 1.84
N LEU A 53 0.35 -1.37 2.64
CA LEU A 53 0.48 0.00 2.17
C LEU A 53 1.52 0.09 1.03
N ARG A 54 1.31 1.03 0.11
CA ARG A 54 2.13 1.33 -1.09
C ARG A 54 2.24 0.21 -2.13
N ALA A 55 1.74 -0.99 -1.85
CA ALA A 55 1.74 -2.14 -2.75
C ALA A 55 0.40 -2.41 -3.44
N LEU A 56 -0.65 -1.67 -3.07
CA LEU A 56 -2.02 -1.88 -3.57
C LEU A 56 -2.58 -0.60 -4.17
N SER A 57 -3.33 -0.75 -5.26
CA SER A 57 -3.94 0.35 -5.99
C SER A 57 -5.45 0.43 -5.80
N SER A 58 -5.99 1.64 -5.95
CA SER A 58 -7.45 1.85 -5.90
C SER A 58 -8.19 0.98 -6.92
N LYS A 59 -7.61 0.78 -8.10
CA LYS A 59 -8.14 -0.12 -9.13
C LYS A 59 -8.26 -1.57 -8.63
N ALA A 60 -7.25 -2.08 -7.92
CA ALA A 60 -7.31 -3.44 -7.36
C ALA A 60 -8.46 -3.58 -6.35
N PHE A 61 -8.67 -2.57 -5.49
CA PHE A 61 -9.80 -2.58 -4.54
C PHE A 61 -11.14 -2.56 -5.26
N LEU A 62 -11.32 -1.69 -6.24
CA LEU A 62 -12.57 -1.58 -6.99
C LEU A 62 -12.90 -2.87 -7.76
N GLU A 63 -11.89 -3.54 -8.33
CA GLU A 63 -12.09 -4.80 -9.06
C GLU A 63 -12.29 -6.03 -8.14
N THR A 64 -11.66 -6.06 -6.95
CA THR A 64 -11.79 -7.22 -6.04
C THR A 64 -12.95 -7.08 -5.07
N TRP A 65 -13.20 -5.88 -4.53
CA TRP A 65 -14.22 -5.64 -3.51
C TRP A 65 -15.51 -5.04 -4.05
N GLY A 66 -15.48 -4.50 -5.27
CA GLY A 66 -16.61 -3.83 -5.89
C GLY A 66 -16.68 -2.34 -5.53
N GLN A 67 -17.88 -1.76 -5.70
CA GLN A 67 -18.09 -0.32 -5.45
C GLN A 67 -18.04 -0.01 -3.95
N PRO A 68 -17.37 1.08 -3.53
CA PRO A 68 -17.39 1.52 -2.15
C PRO A 68 -18.77 2.11 -1.80
N THR A 69 -19.05 2.23 -0.51
CA THR A 69 -20.20 2.98 0.00
C THR A 69 -20.15 4.45 -0.41
N ALA A 70 -18.94 5.02 -0.46
CA ALA A 70 -18.68 6.34 -1.05
C ALA A 70 -17.22 6.46 -1.50
N ALA A 71 -17.00 7.31 -2.49
CA ALA A 71 -15.69 7.78 -2.89
C ALA A 71 -15.63 9.31 -2.69
N TYR A 72 -14.49 9.82 -2.25
CA TYR A 72 -14.27 11.25 -2.02
C TYR A 72 -12.90 11.65 -2.54
N ARG A 73 -12.82 12.75 -3.29
CA ARG A 73 -11.56 13.27 -3.82
C ARG A 73 -11.32 14.67 -3.26
N ALA A 74 -10.16 14.86 -2.64
CA ALA A 74 -9.80 16.12 -2.03
C ALA A 74 -8.29 16.32 -2.04
N ARG A 75 -7.88 17.58 -2.19
CA ARG A 75 -6.54 18.04 -1.82
C ARG A 75 -6.47 18.15 -0.31
N THR A 76 -5.62 17.34 0.32
CA THR A 76 -5.49 17.36 1.78
C THR A 76 -4.04 17.22 2.22
N GLN A 77 -3.77 17.76 3.40
CA GLN A 77 -2.55 17.50 4.12
C GLN A 77 -2.55 16.09 4.71
N PHE A 78 -1.42 15.41 4.61
CA PHE A 78 -1.11 14.13 5.20
C PHE A 78 0.10 14.23 6.13
N PHE A 79 0.04 13.45 7.20
CA PHE A 79 1.10 13.30 8.18
C PHE A 79 1.62 11.86 8.12
N PRO A 80 2.81 11.63 7.53
CA PRO A 80 3.44 10.32 7.54
C PRO A 80 3.71 9.84 8.97
N LEU A 81 3.38 8.59 9.24
CA LEU A 81 3.61 7.92 10.51
C LEU A 81 4.70 6.84 10.36
N GLU A 82 5.37 6.51 11.47
CA GLU A 82 6.42 5.47 11.52
C GLU A 82 5.95 4.10 11.01
N ASN A 83 4.66 3.76 11.15
CA ASN A 83 4.09 2.50 10.64
C ASN A 83 3.85 2.51 9.11
N GLY A 84 4.23 3.60 8.44
CA GLY A 84 4.07 3.81 7.01
C GLY A 84 2.71 4.36 6.58
N ASN A 85 1.76 4.52 7.49
CA ASN A 85 0.44 5.08 7.23
C ASN A 85 0.54 6.61 7.09
N TYR A 86 -0.20 7.21 6.16
CA TYR A 86 -0.24 8.66 5.97
C TYR A 86 -1.57 9.14 6.53
N LEU A 87 -1.56 9.72 7.73
CA LEU A 87 -2.77 10.16 8.40
C LEU A 87 -3.29 11.46 7.75
N PRO A 88 -4.48 11.49 7.15
CA PRO A 88 -5.02 12.72 6.59
C PRO A 88 -5.48 13.69 7.69
N LEU A 89 -5.39 14.99 7.41
CA LEU A 89 -5.72 16.05 8.37
C LEU A 89 -7.10 15.90 9.04
N PHE A 90 -8.14 15.55 8.29
CA PHE A 90 -9.50 15.37 8.84
C PHE A 90 -9.64 14.18 9.80
N ARG A 91 -8.60 13.34 9.93
CA ARG A 91 -8.52 12.24 10.90
C ARG A 91 -7.58 12.53 12.06
N VAL A 92 -6.91 13.68 12.08
CA VAL A 92 -6.10 14.11 13.23
C VAL A 92 -7.05 14.49 14.38
N PRO A 93 -6.92 13.87 15.56
CA PRO A 93 -7.76 14.23 16.70
C PRO A 93 -7.50 15.69 17.13
N LEU A 94 -8.58 16.40 17.45
CA LEU A 94 -8.51 17.81 17.85
C LEU A 94 -7.73 17.96 19.16
N GLY A 95 -6.78 18.90 19.19
CA GLY A 95 -6.00 19.23 20.39
C GLY A 95 -4.82 18.29 20.68
N THR A 96 -4.50 17.36 19.79
CA THR A 96 -3.35 16.44 19.96
C THR A 96 -2.43 16.48 18.75
N SER A 97 -1.12 16.54 18.97
CA SER A 97 -0.14 16.23 17.93
C SER A 97 -0.17 14.72 17.67
N PRO A 98 -0.24 14.25 16.40
CA PRO A 98 -0.25 12.82 16.10
C PRO A 98 1.00 12.13 16.68
N GLN A 99 0.80 11.03 17.40
CA GLN A 99 1.90 10.23 17.93
C GLN A 99 2.65 9.53 16.78
N GLY A 100 3.98 9.63 16.74
CA GLY A 100 4.81 9.01 15.69
C GLY A 100 4.90 9.82 14.38
N TRP A 101 4.65 11.14 14.46
CA TRP A 101 4.82 12.08 13.34
C TRP A 101 6.30 12.33 13.06
N ASP A 102 6.76 11.99 11.85
CA ASP A 102 8.01 12.55 11.32
C ASP A 102 7.74 13.99 10.87
N SER A 103 8.63 14.96 11.08
CA SER A 103 8.35 16.39 10.82
C SER A 103 7.95 16.75 9.37
N THR A 104 7.83 15.79 8.46
CA THR A 104 7.36 16.03 7.10
C THR A 104 5.85 16.10 7.02
N THR A 105 5.40 16.81 5.99
CA THR A 105 4.00 16.96 5.65
C THR A 105 3.89 16.78 4.14
N VAL A 106 2.85 16.08 3.70
CA VAL A 106 2.58 15.83 2.28
C VAL A 106 1.24 16.49 1.94
N LEU A 107 1.22 17.45 1.01
CA LEU A 107 0.00 18.09 0.53
C LEU A 107 -0.29 17.62 -0.89
N GLU A 108 -1.24 16.70 -1.03
CA GLU A 108 -1.50 16.02 -2.30
C GLU A 108 -2.99 15.85 -2.59
N GLU A 109 -3.29 15.59 -3.86
CA GLU A 109 -4.62 15.13 -4.29
C GLU A 109 -4.80 13.67 -3.94
N ALA A 110 -5.82 13.38 -3.15
CA ALA A 110 -6.10 12.01 -2.71
C ALA A 110 -7.49 11.54 -3.12
N LEU A 111 -7.58 10.24 -3.40
CA LEU A 111 -8.83 9.51 -3.49
C LEU A 111 -9.04 8.75 -2.18
N PHE A 112 -10.20 8.92 -1.55
CA PHE A 112 -10.65 8.13 -0.42
C PHE A 112 -11.77 7.20 -0.83
N LEU A 113 -11.72 5.95 -0.38
CA LEU A 113 -12.77 4.94 -0.58
C LEU A 113 -13.25 4.45 0.78
N ALA A 114 -14.55 4.51 1.01
CA ALA A 114 -15.20 4.08 2.25
C ALA A 114 -16.03 2.82 2.00
N TYR A 115 -15.69 1.70 2.65
CA TYR A 115 -16.42 0.43 2.57
C TYR A 115 -17.10 0.15 3.92
N ALA A 116 -18.35 0.56 4.08
CA ALA A 116 -19.08 0.43 5.35
C ALA A 116 -19.47 -1.02 5.69
N ASP A 117 -19.60 -1.86 4.66
CA ASP A 117 -19.82 -3.31 4.76
C ASP A 117 -18.56 -4.05 5.26
N ARG A 118 -17.38 -3.51 4.98
CA ARG A 118 -16.07 -4.07 5.37
C ARG A 118 -15.45 -3.38 6.58
N GLY A 119 -15.97 -2.23 6.99
CA GLY A 119 -15.37 -1.43 8.06
C GLY A 119 -14.00 -0.88 7.68
N GLU A 120 -13.79 -0.50 6.42
CA GLU A 120 -12.50 -0.03 5.92
C GLU A 120 -12.63 1.37 5.33
N LEU A 121 -11.74 2.27 5.76
CA LEU A 121 -11.50 3.58 5.16
C LEU A 121 -10.11 3.58 4.54
N LEU A 122 -10.04 3.81 3.23
CA LEU A 122 -8.81 3.73 2.45
C LEU A 122 -8.50 5.10 1.82
N GLY A 123 -7.23 5.48 1.76
CA GLY A 123 -6.78 6.69 1.09
C GLY A 123 -5.60 6.42 0.15
N PHE A 124 -5.66 7.03 -1.03
CA PHE A 124 -4.74 6.80 -2.13
C PHE A 124 -4.15 8.11 -2.65
N ILE A 125 -2.82 8.16 -2.79
CA ILE A 125 -2.08 9.20 -3.51
C ILE A 125 -1.42 8.51 -4.72
N ASP A 126 -1.54 9.10 -5.90
CA ASP A 126 -1.01 8.52 -7.16
C ASP A 126 -1.37 7.04 -7.34
N GLN A 127 -2.62 6.72 -7.06
CA GLN A 127 -3.19 5.36 -7.09
C GLN A 127 -2.54 4.36 -6.12
N ARG A 128 -1.73 4.78 -5.14
CA ARG A 128 -1.12 3.90 -4.14
C ARG A 128 -1.81 4.04 -2.80
N LEU A 129 -2.13 2.92 -2.16
CA LEU A 129 -2.70 2.91 -0.83
C LEU A 129 -1.70 3.48 0.17
N VAL A 130 -1.92 4.70 0.64
CA VAL A 130 -1.08 5.34 1.66
C VAL A 130 -1.77 5.40 3.01
N TYR A 131 -3.10 5.30 3.01
CA TYR A 131 -3.92 5.36 4.21
C TYR A 131 -4.87 4.17 4.33
N ARG A 132 -4.92 3.58 5.52
CA ARG A 132 -5.92 2.57 5.90
C ARG A 132 -6.32 2.75 7.36
N GLU A 133 -7.61 2.76 7.63
CA GLU A 133 -8.18 2.73 8.97
C GLU A 133 -9.33 1.73 9.02
N ARG A 134 -9.32 0.88 10.06
CA ARG A 134 -10.45 -0.01 10.37
C ARG A 134 -11.42 0.71 11.29
N LEU A 135 -12.68 0.71 10.90
CA LEU A 135 -13.76 1.44 11.55
C LEU A 135 -15.01 0.56 11.64
N SER A 136 -15.91 0.86 12.59
CA SER A 136 -17.25 0.27 12.57
C SER A 136 -18.05 0.78 11.36
N SER A 137 -19.10 0.06 10.96
CA SER A 137 -19.96 0.49 9.85
C SER A 137 -20.56 1.88 10.08
N GLU A 138 -20.93 2.17 11.33
CA GLU A 138 -21.47 3.45 11.78
C GLU A 138 -20.43 4.57 11.65
N GLN A 139 -19.18 4.29 12.04
CA GLN A 139 -18.07 5.24 11.92
C GLN A 139 -17.77 5.55 10.45
N VAL A 140 -17.76 4.55 9.56
CA VAL A 140 -17.61 4.77 8.12
C VAL A 140 -18.73 5.66 7.58
N LYS A 141 -19.99 5.39 7.95
CA LYS A 141 -21.14 6.21 7.53
C LYS A 141 -21.04 7.65 8.05
N ALA A 142 -20.52 7.86 9.25
CA ALA A 142 -20.29 9.19 9.81
C ALA A 142 -19.26 9.98 8.98
N VAL A 143 -18.15 9.35 8.58
CA VAL A 143 -17.15 9.95 7.68
C VAL A 143 -17.78 10.32 6.33
N VAL A 144 -18.57 9.43 5.74
CA VAL A 144 -19.28 9.71 4.48
C VAL A 144 -20.24 10.89 4.60
N LYS A 145 -20.93 11.02 5.74
CA LYS A 145 -21.81 12.17 5.99
C LYS A 145 -21.02 13.48 6.06
N GLN A 146 -19.84 13.46 6.68
CA GLN A 146 -18.95 14.61 6.73
C GLN A 146 -18.53 15.04 5.32
N TRP A 147 -18.05 14.11 4.48
CA TRP A 147 -17.65 14.42 3.10
C TRP A 147 -18.77 15.05 2.27
N LYS A 148 -20.00 14.49 2.36
CA LYS A 148 -21.16 15.08 1.67
C LYS A 148 -21.44 16.51 2.10
N SER A 149 -21.24 16.82 3.39
CA SER A 149 -21.38 18.18 3.90
C SER A 149 -20.30 19.10 3.34
N GLU A 150 -19.04 18.65 3.30
CA GLU A 150 -17.91 19.41 2.74
C GLU A 150 -18.12 19.72 1.25
N GLU A 151 -18.59 18.75 0.46
CA GLU A 151 -18.90 18.94 -0.97
C GLU A 151 -20.02 19.97 -1.20
N GLN A 152 -21.05 19.94 -0.35
CA GLN A 152 -22.14 20.92 -0.40
C GLN A 152 -21.65 22.33 -0.07
N PHE A 153 -20.76 22.48 0.92
CA PHE A 153 -20.16 23.77 1.24
C PHE A 153 -19.28 24.29 0.10
N ARG A 154 -18.44 23.44 -0.50
CA ARG A 154 -17.58 23.83 -1.63
C ARG A 154 -18.39 24.34 -2.82
N THR A 155 -19.42 23.59 -3.21
CA THR A 155 -20.30 23.97 -4.34
C THR A 155 -21.15 25.21 -4.04
N GLY A 156 -21.47 25.46 -2.77
CA GLY A 156 -22.11 26.71 -2.33
C GLY A 156 -21.21 27.93 -2.49
N LEU A 157 -19.92 27.82 -2.12
CA LEU A 157 -18.94 28.90 -2.25
C LEU A 157 -18.60 29.22 -3.71
N GLU A 158 -18.41 28.20 -4.55
CA GLU A 158 -18.17 28.37 -5.99
C GLU A 158 -19.33 29.09 -6.70
N LYS A 159 -20.57 28.90 -6.25
CA LYS A 159 -21.74 29.61 -6.81
C LYS A 159 -21.85 31.07 -6.38
N VAL A 160 -21.19 31.45 -5.27
CA VAL A 160 -21.26 32.80 -4.70
C VAL A 160 -20.09 33.67 -5.19
N LEU A 161 -18.99 33.07 -5.63
CA LEU A 161 -17.86 33.76 -6.22
C LEU A 161 -18.01 33.81 -7.75
N PRO A 162 -18.18 34.99 -8.39
CA PRO A 162 -18.07 35.08 -9.83
C PRO A 162 -16.64 34.70 -10.25
N GLU A 163 -16.50 33.93 -11.33
CA GLU A 163 -15.18 33.64 -11.92
C GLU A 163 -14.45 34.97 -12.15
N ALA A 164 -13.26 35.10 -11.57
CA ALA A 164 -12.42 36.26 -11.79
C ALA A 164 -12.00 36.29 -13.29
N PRO A 165 -12.03 37.46 -13.93
CA PRO A 165 -11.77 37.63 -15.36
C PRO A 165 -10.34 37.25 -15.78
#